data_AF-A0A950ZF61-F1
#
_entry.id   AF-A0A950ZF61-F1
#
_cell.length_a   1.000
_cell.length_b   1.000
_cell.length_c   1.000
_cell.angle_alpha   90.00
_cell.angle_beta   90.00
_cell.angle_gamma   90.00
#
_symmetry.space_group_name_H-M   'P 1'
#
loop_
_entity.id
_entity.type
_entity.pdbx_description
1 polymer ?
#
loop_
_entity_poly.entity_id
_entity_poly.type
_entity_poly.pdbx_seq_one_letter_code
_entity_poly.pdbx_strand_id
1 'polypeptide(L)'
;MSVADVEALHARYVRVADRFKAIWTYHQFATGIFRNLLDRPAPYQLDFKRVYERIRKAGGKLNEAEAADARDALDAAARALDDATKALLGADDAIATSLVRRFFDKLNLKDEEIIYFLIKFYLYADAVEGDRRDKLDFFFTRIGEELLPERGAYISRESLEFRERVIALVSAMRTAPAPRDEVLRIIRAIRSMRDEMQQATTFEDLTDRHLLKNARTFKHRIGDLYFDPDVLLAVVELNVAAKNRFIELYQIEEQRILEDSQKLLAHGDAIERNFGETNPELAEAIGRFREYKERFDALRAESNVKHDLVTQLKTSIGEVLSQLDRGLAQDSASIDDDVEELPPAFFDEQQQVETMSERFGRHDPLLPQLVRIASALDYLSVEIAPEEVIELPAARELRLEAWEVAAYQKLFERRPPDAEEDTEELWMLFVRAAALRIKVDEEATILATTMAAGVRPEPELLARAKKSLDLAKELDEQFGDFLQEAVYYSNRPILHQLYRSRFRLLRGFSGLWLIYDRQS
;
A
#
# COMPACT_ATOMS: atom_id res chain seq x y z
N MET A 1 -41.37 -5.17 -51.64
CA MET A 1 -41.20 -5.46 -50.18
C MET A 1 -41.99 -4.41 -49.42
N SER A 2 -42.34 -4.58 -48.15
CA SER A 2 -42.97 -3.50 -47.40
C SER A 2 -41.92 -2.44 -46.98
N VAL A 3 -42.35 -1.20 -46.74
CA VAL A 3 -41.49 -0.14 -46.16
C VAL A 3 -40.87 -0.61 -44.82
N ALA A 4 -41.64 -1.37 -44.03
CA ALA A 4 -41.19 -1.98 -42.78
C ALA A 4 -40.03 -2.96 -42.98
N ASP A 5 -39.98 -3.70 -44.10
CA ASP A 5 -38.87 -4.61 -44.41
C ASP A 5 -37.57 -3.86 -44.72
N VAL A 6 -37.66 -2.69 -45.35
CA VAL A 6 -36.52 -1.82 -45.66
C VAL A 6 -35.99 -1.14 -44.39
N GLU A 7 -36.89 -0.70 -43.49
CA GLU A 7 -36.51 -0.16 -42.18
C GLU A 7 -35.84 -1.22 -41.29
N ALA A 8 -36.38 -2.43 -41.25
CA ALA A 8 -35.76 -3.55 -40.54
C ALA A 8 -34.36 -3.89 -41.10
N LEU A 9 -34.18 -3.78 -42.41
CA LEU A 9 -32.89 -3.97 -43.08
C LEU A 9 -31.89 -2.86 -42.74
N HIS A 10 -32.33 -1.60 -42.67
CA HIS A 10 -31.50 -0.48 -42.19
C HIS A 10 -31.06 -0.67 -40.75
N ALA A 11 -31.99 -1.03 -39.84
CA ALA A 11 -31.66 -1.31 -38.46
C ALA A 11 -30.64 -2.47 -38.34
N ARG A 12 -30.78 -3.48 -39.21
CA ARG A 12 -29.81 -4.58 -39.29
C ARG A 12 -28.44 -4.12 -39.79
N TYR A 13 -28.38 -3.30 -40.82
CA TYR A 13 -27.13 -2.71 -41.31
C TYR A 13 -26.41 -1.95 -40.20
N VAL A 14 -27.11 -1.08 -39.47
CA VAL A 14 -26.55 -0.31 -38.35
C VAL A 14 -25.96 -1.25 -37.28
N ARG A 15 -26.68 -2.31 -36.89
CA ARG A 15 -26.17 -3.30 -35.92
C ARG A 15 -24.92 -4.03 -36.42
N VAL A 16 -24.89 -4.46 -37.68
CA VAL A 16 -23.72 -5.17 -38.25
C VAL A 16 -22.52 -4.23 -38.35
N ALA A 17 -22.73 -2.97 -38.77
CA ALA A 17 -21.67 -1.97 -38.85
C ALA A 17 -21.11 -1.60 -37.47
N ASP A 18 -21.98 -1.44 -36.47
CA ASP A 18 -21.56 -1.16 -35.09
C ASP A 18 -20.79 -2.34 -34.47
N ARG A 19 -21.27 -3.57 -34.69
CA ARG A 19 -20.55 -4.79 -34.29
C ARG A 19 -19.18 -4.92 -34.97
N PHE A 20 -19.08 -4.57 -36.25
CA PHE A 20 -17.79 -4.52 -36.95
C PHE A 20 -16.82 -3.55 -36.28
N LYS A 21 -17.28 -2.34 -35.89
CA LYS A 21 -16.43 -1.38 -35.16
C LYS A 21 -15.95 -1.95 -33.83
N ALA A 22 -16.83 -2.56 -33.04
CA ALA A 22 -16.46 -3.19 -31.77
C ALA A 22 -15.39 -4.28 -31.94
N ILE A 23 -15.59 -5.19 -32.91
CA ILE A 23 -14.65 -6.28 -33.22
C ILE A 23 -13.31 -5.72 -33.75
N TRP A 24 -13.35 -4.70 -34.62
CA TRP A 24 -12.15 -4.05 -35.13
C TRP A 24 -11.35 -3.36 -34.03
N THR A 25 -12.02 -2.59 -33.16
CA THR A 25 -11.39 -1.93 -32.02
C THR A 25 -10.75 -2.96 -31.09
N TYR A 26 -11.46 -4.04 -30.78
CA TYR A 26 -10.90 -5.13 -29.97
C TYR A 26 -9.70 -5.79 -30.65
N HIS A 27 -9.76 -6.03 -31.97
CA HIS A 27 -8.63 -6.57 -32.72
C HIS A 27 -7.38 -5.68 -32.61
N GLN A 28 -7.53 -4.36 -32.77
CA GLN A 28 -6.41 -3.42 -32.61
C GLN A 28 -5.84 -3.45 -31.19
N PHE A 29 -6.73 -3.46 -30.19
CA PHE A 29 -6.37 -3.58 -28.78
C PHE A 29 -5.60 -4.87 -28.47
N ALA A 30 -6.15 -6.04 -28.84
CA ALA A 30 -5.51 -7.33 -28.61
C ALA A 30 -4.15 -7.41 -29.31
N THR A 31 -4.08 -6.97 -30.57
CA THR A 31 -2.81 -6.94 -31.33
C THR A 31 -1.78 -6.03 -30.64
N GLY A 32 -2.20 -4.92 -30.07
CA GLY A 32 -1.35 -4.03 -29.26
C GLY A 32 -0.80 -4.72 -28.01
N ILE A 33 -1.64 -5.47 -27.28
CA ILE A 33 -1.20 -6.25 -26.12
C ILE A 33 -0.23 -7.35 -26.53
N PHE A 34 -0.57 -8.14 -27.55
CA PHE A 34 0.27 -9.24 -28.02
C PHE A 34 1.67 -8.74 -28.41
N ARG A 35 1.74 -7.63 -29.14
CA ARG A 35 2.99 -7.03 -29.60
C ARG A 35 3.79 -6.37 -28.46
N ASN A 36 3.16 -5.54 -27.65
CA ASN A 36 3.88 -4.66 -26.72
C ASN A 36 4.08 -5.27 -25.32
N LEU A 37 3.24 -6.24 -24.93
CA LEU A 37 3.26 -6.82 -23.59
C LEU A 37 3.59 -8.32 -23.56
N LEU A 38 3.22 -9.06 -24.60
CA LEU A 38 3.48 -10.51 -24.70
C LEU A 38 4.61 -10.87 -25.65
N ASP A 39 5.21 -9.87 -26.31
CA ASP A 39 6.31 -9.99 -27.27
C ASP A 39 6.13 -11.12 -28.31
N ARG A 40 4.90 -11.28 -28.81
CA ARG A 40 4.55 -12.32 -29.79
C ARG A 40 3.43 -11.86 -30.71
N PRO A 41 3.35 -12.37 -31.96
CA PRO A 41 2.25 -12.04 -32.85
C PRO A 41 0.91 -12.58 -32.32
N ALA A 42 -0.18 -11.91 -32.69
CA ALA A 42 -1.52 -12.39 -32.38
C ALA A 42 -1.76 -13.77 -33.03
N PRO A 43 -2.38 -14.73 -32.32
CA PRO A 43 -2.49 -16.12 -32.77
C PRO A 43 -3.63 -16.35 -33.78
N TYR A 44 -4.01 -15.32 -34.54
CA TYR A 44 -5.08 -15.36 -35.52
C TYR A 44 -4.75 -14.50 -36.74
N GLN A 45 -5.43 -14.79 -37.85
CA GLN A 45 -5.39 -13.96 -39.06
C GLN A 45 -6.81 -13.65 -39.51
N LEU A 46 -7.15 -12.36 -39.56
CA LEU A 46 -8.49 -11.88 -39.89
C LEU A 46 -8.44 -10.89 -41.05
N ASP A 47 -9.29 -11.10 -42.06
CA ASP A 47 -9.42 -10.21 -43.21
C ASP A 47 -10.55 -9.19 -42.99
N PHE A 48 -10.29 -8.19 -42.15
CA PHE A 48 -11.23 -7.11 -41.89
C PHE A 48 -11.55 -6.26 -43.11
N LYS A 49 -10.63 -6.17 -44.08
CA LYS A 49 -10.84 -5.41 -45.32
C LYS A 49 -11.99 -6.01 -46.11
N ARG A 50 -11.99 -7.33 -46.29
CA ARG A 50 -13.07 -8.04 -46.99
C ARG A 50 -14.41 -7.93 -46.27
N VAL A 51 -14.43 -7.99 -44.95
CA VAL A 51 -15.66 -7.82 -44.16
C VAL A 51 -16.18 -6.39 -44.29
N TYR A 52 -15.32 -5.38 -44.17
CA TYR A 52 -15.67 -3.98 -44.35
C TYR A 52 -16.24 -3.69 -45.75
N GLU A 53 -15.60 -4.21 -46.80
CA GLU A 53 -16.09 -4.05 -48.17
C GLU A 53 -17.49 -4.65 -48.36
N ARG A 54 -17.79 -5.79 -47.72
CA ARG A 54 -19.13 -6.39 -47.75
C ARG A 54 -20.17 -5.50 -47.08
N ILE A 55 -19.86 -4.98 -45.89
CA ILE A 55 -20.76 -4.06 -45.16
C ILE A 55 -20.99 -2.80 -45.98
N ARG A 56 -19.92 -2.20 -46.51
CA ARG A 56 -20.00 -0.99 -47.35
C ARG A 56 -20.85 -1.22 -48.60
N LYS A 57 -20.69 -2.35 -49.29
CA LYS A 57 -21.51 -2.72 -50.45
C LYS A 57 -22.97 -2.90 -50.08
N ALA A 58 -23.26 -3.52 -48.94
CA ALA A 58 -24.63 -3.64 -48.45
C ALA A 58 -25.27 -2.28 -48.16
N GLY A 59 -24.51 -1.35 -47.56
CA GLY A 59 -24.97 0.02 -47.29
C GLY A 59 -25.38 0.80 -48.55
N GLY A 60 -24.67 0.58 -49.66
CA GLY A 60 -25.02 1.19 -50.95
C GLY A 60 -26.25 0.60 -51.63
N LYS A 61 -26.73 -0.56 -51.16
CA LYS A 61 -27.87 -1.33 -51.72
C LYS A 61 -29.10 -1.32 -50.81
N LEU A 62 -29.17 -0.42 -49.83
CA LEU A 62 -30.29 -0.30 -48.88
C LEU A 62 -31.53 0.38 -49.52
N ASN A 63 -32.04 -0.19 -50.60
CA ASN A 63 -33.22 0.27 -51.31
C ASN A 63 -34.14 -0.92 -51.63
N GLU A 64 -35.37 -0.64 -52.09
CA GLU A 64 -36.36 -1.70 -52.32
C GLU A 64 -35.99 -2.66 -53.45
N ALA A 65 -35.26 -2.18 -54.47
CA ALA A 65 -34.88 -2.95 -55.65
C ALA A 65 -33.76 -3.97 -55.38
N GLU A 66 -32.84 -3.65 -54.47
CA GLU A 66 -31.63 -4.45 -54.19
C GLU A 66 -31.62 -5.06 -52.79
N ALA A 67 -32.77 -5.07 -52.11
CA ALA A 67 -32.83 -5.49 -50.71
C ALA A 67 -32.46 -6.96 -50.47
N ALA A 68 -32.72 -7.84 -51.44
CA ALA A 68 -32.31 -9.24 -51.34
C ALA A 68 -30.77 -9.34 -51.31
N ASP A 69 -30.10 -8.68 -52.25
CA ASP A 69 -28.64 -8.60 -52.31
C ASP A 69 -28.05 -7.97 -51.03
N ALA A 70 -28.65 -6.89 -50.53
CA ALA A 70 -28.22 -6.23 -49.32
C ALA A 70 -28.39 -7.16 -48.09
N ARG A 71 -29.48 -7.92 -48.03
CA ARG A 71 -29.72 -8.91 -46.97
C ARG A 71 -28.66 -10.02 -47.01
N ASP A 72 -28.41 -10.61 -48.16
CA ASP A 72 -27.40 -11.67 -48.34
C ASP A 72 -25.99 -11.17 -48.01
N ALA A 73 -25.64 -9.95 -48.41
CA ALA A 73 -24.36 -9.33 -48.07
C ALA A 73 -24.22 -9.11 -46.55
N LEU A 74 -25.28 -8.67 -45.87
CA LEU A 74 -25.32 -8.54 -44.41
C LEU A 74 -25.25 -9.89 -43.70
N ASP A 75 -25.91 -10.93 -44.21
CA ASP A 75 -25.83 -12.29 -43.69
C ASP A 75 -24.41 -12.88 -43.81
N ALA A 76 -23.75 -12.63 -44.93
CA ALA A 76 -22.36 -13.04 -45.14
C ALA A 76 -21.38 -12.24 -44.27
N ALA A 77 -21.64 -10.95 -44.06
CA ALA A 77 -20.85 -10.12 -43.15
C ALA A 77 -21.04 -10.57 -41.69
N ALA A 78 -22.27 -10.80 -41.24
CA ALA A 78 -22.57 -11.25 -39.88
C ALA A 78 -21.88 -12.58 -39.55
N ARG A 79 -21.94 -13.57 -40.46
CA ARG A 79 -21.21 -14.84 -40.30
C ARG A 79 -19.70 -14.66 -40.18
N ALA A 80 -19.11 -13.81 -41.03
CA ALA A 80 -17.68 -13.51 -40.94
C ALA A 80 -17.31 -12.79 -39.62
N LEU A 81 -18.21 -11.96 -39.08
CA LEU A 81 -18.03 -11.35 -37.77
C LEU A 81 -18.15 -12.38 -36.64
N ASP A 82 -19.03 -13.38 -36.74
CA ASP A 82 -19.10 -14.47 -35.75
C ASP A 82 -17.79 -15.27 -35.69
N ASP A 83 -17.22 -15.60 -36.85
CA ASP A 83 -15.95 -16.29 -36.94
C ASP A 83 -14.79 -15.44 -36.37
N ALA A 84 -14.79 -14.15 -36.69
CA ALA A 84 -13.82 -13.20 -36.14
C ALA A 84 -13.96 -13.06 -34.62
N THR A 85 -15.18 -12.97 -34.09
CA THR A 85 -15.44 -12.94 -32.64
C THR A 85 -14.87 -14.17 -31.96
N LYS A 86 -15.12 -15.38 -32.49
CA LYS A 86 -14.58 -16.63 -31.91
C LYS A 86 -13.05 -16.65 -31.88
N ALA A 87 -12.40 -16.26 -32.98
CA ALA A 87 -10.95 -16.20 -33.05
C ALA A 87 -10.36 -15.19 -32.05
N LEU A 88 -10.98 -14.01 -31.92
CA LEU A 88 -10.57 -12.98 -30.98
C LEU A 88 -10.77 -13.43 -29.51
N LEU A 89 -11.89 -14.08 -29.19
CA LEU A 89 -12.11 -14.63 -27.85
C LEU A 89 -11.11 -15.72 -27.49
N GLY A 90 -10.74 -16.59 -28.44
CA GLY A 90 -9.70 -17.59 -28.20
C GLY A 90 -8.32 -16.96 -27.91
N ALA A 91 -8.03 -15.80 -28.50
CA ALA A 91 -6.83 -15.04 -28.16
C ALA A 91 -6.96 -14.24 -26.85
N ASP A 92 -8.17 -13.77 -26.54
CA ASP A 92 -8.50 -13.06 -25.29
C ASP A 92 -8.23 -13.90 -24.05
N ASP A 93 -8.39 -15.23 -24.14
CA ASP A 93 -8.13 -16.16 -23.04
C ASP A 93 -6.65 -16.14 -22.59
N ALA A 94 -5.74 -15.72 -23.47
CA ALA A 94 -4.33 -15.52 -23.13
C ALA A 94 -4.02 -14.12 -22.57
N ILE A 95 -5.00 -13.20 -22.56
CA ILE A 95 -4.86 -11.84 -22.07
C ILE A 95 -5.52 -11.78 -20.69
N ALA A 96 -4.74 -11.80 -19.61
CA ALA A 96 -5.29 -11.61 -18.27
C ALA A 96 -5.74 -10.15 -18.04
N THR A 97 -6.73 -9.94 -17.15
CA THR A 97 -7.19 -8.59 -16.74
C THR A 97 -6.04 -7.65 -16.29
N SER A 98 -4.97 -8.18 -15.68
CA SER A 98 -3.79 -7.38 -15.30
C SER A 98 -3.05 -6.79 -16.50
N LEU A 99 -2.97 -7.51 -17.62
CA LEU A 99 -2.35 -7.02 -18.86
C LEU A 99 -3.17 -5.91 -19.49
N VAL A 100 -4.51 -6.01 -19.41
CA VAL A 100 -5.43 -4.95 -19.84
C VAL A 100 -5.16 -3.66 -19.08
N ARG A 101 -5.10 -3.73 -17.74
CA ARG A 101 -4.80 -2.56 -16.88
C ARG A 101 -3.47 -1.90 -17.28
N ARG A 102 -2.41 -2.70 -17.33
CA ARG A 102 -1.06 -2.25 -17.72
C ARG A 102 -1.02 -1.60 -19.10
N PHE A 103 -1.78 -2.13 -20.07
CA PHE A 103 -1.83 -1.54 -21.42
C PHE A 103 -2.44 -0.13 -21.40
N PHE A 104 -3.52 0.06 -20.65
CA PHE A 104 -4.18 1.36 -20.50
C PHE A 104 -3.33 2.37 -19.73
N ASP A 105 -2.62 1.92 -18.69
CA ASP A 105 -1.74 2.76 -17.90
C ASP A 105 -0.52 3.22 -18.72
N LYS A 106 0.14 2.31 -19.46
CA LYS A 106 1.33 2.65 -20.27
C LYS A 106 1.04 3.59 -21.43
N LEU A 107 -0.11 3.44 -22.09
CA LEU A 107 -0.45 4.25 -23.27
C LEU A 107 -1.25 5.51 -22.91
N ASN A 108 -1.57 5.72 -21.62
CA ASN A 108 -2.42 6.79 -21.14
C ASN A 108 -3.70 6.94 -21.98
N LEU A 109 -4.27 5.81 -22.42
CA LEU A 109 -5.44 5.78 -23.27
C LEU A 109 -6.64 6.20 -22.41
N LYS A 110 -7.09 7.45 -22.62
CA LYS A 110 -8.29 8.03 -22.01
C LYS A 110 -9.45 8.15 -23.00
N ASP A 111 -9.31 7.58 -24.19
CA ASP A 111 -10.34 7.65 -25.21
C ASP A 111 -11.54 6.78 -24.81
N GLU A 112 -12.61 7.47 -24.39
CA GLU A 112 -13.86 6.85 -23.97
C GLU A 112 -14.54 6.07 -25.10
N GLU A 113 -14.39 6.48 -26.36
CA GLU A 113 -14.99 5.76 -27.49
C GLU A 113 -14.34 4.39 -27.67
N ILE A 114 -13.02 4.30 -27.51
CA ILE A 114 -12.31 3.02 -27.56
C ILE A 114 -12.86 2.08 -26.49
N ILE A 115 -12.93 2.55 -25.23
CA ILE A 115 -13.41 1.71 -24.12
C ILE A 115 -14.87 1.30 -24.34
N TYR A 116 -15.71 2.22 -24.84
CA TYR A 116 -17.10 1.94 -25.18
C TYR A 116 -17.22 0.81 -26.21
N PHE A 117 -16.41 0.82 -27.27
CA PHE A 117 -16.38 -0.27 -28.26
C PHE A 117 -15.78 -1.57 -27.72
N LEU A 118 -14.83 -1.51 -26.78
CA LEU A 118 -14.32 -2.70 -26.09
C LEU A 118 -15.40 -3.37 -25.23
N ILE A 119 -16.20 -2.59 -24.49
CA ILE A 119 -17.35 -3.12 -23.74
C ILE A 119 -18.33 -3.80 -24.71
N LYS A 120 -18.72 -3.10 -25.77
CA LYS A 120 -19.63 -3.65 -26.80
C LYS A 120 -19.14 -4.96 -27.40
N PHE A 121 -17.83 -5.15 -27.58
CA PHE A 121 -17.29 -6.41 -28.10
C PHE A 121 -17.69 -7.60 -27.22
N TYR A 122 -17.49 -7.51 -25.89
CA TYR A 122 -17.87 -8.59 -24.97
C TYR A 122 -19.38 -8.77 -24.89
N LEU A 123 -20.15 -7.68 -24.85
CA LEU A 123 -21.62 -7.74 -24.80
C LEU A 123 -22.21 -8.38 -26.06
N TYR A 124 -21.69 -8.05 -27.25
CA TYR A 124 -22.13 -8.69 -28.51
C TYR A 124 -21.71 -10.16 -28.63
N ALA A 125 -20.64 -10.53 -27.96
CA ALA A 125 -20.14 -11.90 -27.94
C ALA A 125 -20.80 -12.76 -26.85
N ASP A 126 -21.66 -12.17 -26.00
CA ASP A 126 -22.22 -12.80 -24.80
C ASP A 126 -21.13 -13.40 -23.90
N ALA A 127 -19.97 -12.72 -23.86
CA ALA A 127 -18.74 -13.21 -23.24
C ALA A 127 -18.49 -12.47 -21.92
N VAL A 128 -19.44 -12.60 -20.99
CA VAL A 128 -19.53 -11.75 -19.78
C VAL A 128 -19.09 -12.42 -18.47
N GLU A 129 -18.69 -13.69 -18.53
CA GLU A 129 -18.37 -14.52 -17.35
C GLU A 129 -16.86 -14.70 -17.12
N GLY A 130 -16.49 -15.14 -15.92
CA GLY A 130 -15.11 -15.46 -15.56
C GLY A 130 -14.16 -14.26 -15.61
N ASP A 131 -12.93 -14.43 -16.11
CA ASP A 131 -11.94 -13.33 -16.21
C ASP A 131 -12.43 -12.20 -17.13
N ARG A 132 -13.32 -12.48 -18.10
CA ARG A 132 -13.91 -11.46 -18.97
C ARG A 132 -14.83 -10.51 -18.21
N ARG A 133 -15.48 -11.00 -17.13
CA ARG A 133 -16.23 -10.16 -16.20
C ARG A 133 -15.33 -9.15 -15.50
N ASP A 134 -14.14 -9.57 -15.10
CA ASP A 134 -13.16 -8.69 -14.45
C ASP A 134 -12.58 -7.64 -15.44
N LYS A 135 -12.44 -7.99 -16.72
CA LYS A 135 -12.11 -7.03 -17.79
C LYS A 135 -13.24 -6.02 -18.01
N LEU A 136 -14.48 -6.49 -18.09
CA LEU A 136 -15.66 -5.62 -18.19
C LEU A 136 -15.77 -4.68 -16.99
N ASP A 137 -15.57 -5.19 -15.78
CA ASP A 137 -15.56 -4.42 -14.55
C ASP A 137 -14.52 -3.30 -14.60
N PHE A 138 -13.31 -3.60 -15.10
CA PHE A 138 -12.30 -2.59 -15.36
C PHE A 138 -12.76 -1.55 -16.39
N PHE A 139 -13.31 -1.96 -17.53
CA PHE A 139 -13.75 -1.02 -18.58
C PHE A 139 -14.89 -0.13 -18.12
N PHE A 140 -15.91 -0.67 -17.44
CA PHE A 140 -17.01 0.11 -16.87
C PHE A 140 -16.50 1.11 -15.82
N THR A 141 -15.57 0.68 -14.96
CA THR A 141 -14.94 1.59 -13.99
C THR A 141 -14.17 2.70 -14.72
N ARG A 142 -13.45 2.37 -15.81
CA ARG A 142 -12.64 3.34 -16.54
C ARG A 142 -13.46 4.41 -17.26
N ILE A 143 -14.63 4.07 -17.82
CA ILE A 143 -15.54 5.07 -18.43
C ILE A 143 -16.33 5.86 -17.38
N GLY A 144 -16.49 5.30 -16.20
CA GLY A 144 -17.22 5.90 -15.08
C GLY A 144 -16.34 6.64 -14.08
N GLU A 145 -15.02 6.67 -14.28
CA GLU A 145 -14.11 7.43 -13.43
C GLU A 145 -13.63 8.71 -14.14
N GLU A 146 -13.45 9.77 -13.37
CA GLU A 146 -12.86 11.03 -13.82
C GLU A 146 -11.68 11.38 -12.90
N LEU A 147 -10.53 11.70 -13.48
CA LEU A 147 -9.35 12.10 -12.71
C LEU A 147 -9.49 13.57 -12.32
N LEU A 148 -9.45 13.88 -11.02
CA LEU A 148 -9.30 15.24 -10.50
C LEU A 148 -7.81 15.57 -10.35
N PRO A 149 -7.22 16.37 -11.25
CA PRO A 149 -5.78 16.64 -11.22
C PRO A 149 -5.33 17.34 -9.93
N GLU A 150 -6.20 18.19 -9.37
CA GLU A 150 -5.92 18.97 -8.15
C GLU A 150 -5.76 18.11 -6.90
N ARG A 151 -6.37 16.91 -6.87
CA ARG A 151 -6.37 16.01 -5.69
C ARG A 151 -5.60 14.72 -5.92
N GLY A 152 -5.11 14.47 -7.15
CA GLY A 152 -4.49 13.20 -7.52
C GLY A 152 -5.41 11.98 -7.36
N ALA A 153 -6.73 12.20 -7.31
CA ALA A 153 -7.74 11.19 -6.98
C ALA A 153 -8.78 11.06 -8.11
N TYR A 154 -9.40 9.89 -8.21
CA TYR A 154 -10.48 9.64 -9.14
C TYR A 154 -11.84 9.90 -8.50
N ILE A 155 -12.81 10.41 -9.23
CA ILE A 155 -14.21 10.48 -8.78
C ILE A 155 -15.09 9.63 -9.69
N SER A 156 -16.13 9.04 -9.11
CA SER A 156 -17.17 8.38 -9.90
C SER A 156 -17.98 9.45 -10.62
N ARG A 157 -18.29 9.22 -11.90
CA ARG A 157 -19.17 10.09 -12.67
C ARG A 157 -20.59 9.89 -12.17
N GLU A 158 -21.14 10.93 -11.56
CA GLU A 158 -22.55 10.97 -11.12
C GLU A 158 -23.47 11.59 -12.18
N SER A 159 -22.96 11.91 -13.37
CA SER A 159 -23.75 12.59 -14.40
C SER A 159 -24.87 11.70 -14.96
N LEU A 160 -26.04 12.31 -15.19
CA LEU A 160 -27.17 11.68 -15.88
C LEU A 160 -26.76 11.07 -17.23
N GLU A 161 -25.83 11.71 -17.93
CA GLU A 161 -25.27 11.24 -19.20
C GLU A 161 -24.54 9.90 -19.06
N PHE A 162 -23.80 9.68 -17.97
CA PHE A 162 -23.13 8.40 -17.74
C PHE A 162 -24.14 7.27 -17.53
N ARG A 163 -25.19 7.53 -16.75
CA ARG A 163 -26.29 6.57 -16.55
C ARG A 163 -26.97 6.21 -17.87
N GLU A 164 -27.28 7.18 -18.72
CA GLU A 164 -27.87 6.92 -20.04
C GLU A 164 -26.95 6.08 -20.94
N ARG A 165 -25.64 6.34 -20.90
CA ARG A 165 -24.64 5.53 -21.62
C ARG A 165 -24.59 4.09 -21.12
N VAL A 166 -24.62 3.89 -19.80
CA VAL A 166 -24.67 2.55 -19.18
C VAL A 166 -25.93 1.82 -19.64
N ILE A 167 -27.10 2.47 -19.55
CA ILE A 167 -28.38 1.91 -20.04
C ILE A 167 -28.26 1.51 -21.52
N ALA A 168 -27.70 2.38 -22.36
CA ALA A 168 -27.52 2.09 -23.77
C ALA A 168 -26.62 0.86 -24.00
N LEU A 169 -25.52 0.72 -23.25
CA LEU A 169 -24.61 -0.42 -23.34
C LEU A 169 -25.30 -1.73 -22.93
N VAL A 170 -25.93 -1.76 -21.76
CA VAL A 170 -26.53 -2.99 -21.22
C VAL A 170 -27.85 -3.33 -21.89
N SER A 171 -28.53 -2.39 -22.55
CA SER A 171 -29.73 -2.67 -23.35
C SER A 171 -29.47 -3.62 -24.52
N ALA A 172 -28.21 -3.76 -24.94
CA ALA A 172 -27.81 -4.75 -25.93
C ALA A 172 -27.92 -6.20 -25.39
N MET A 173 -27.95 -6.36 -24.06
CA MET A 173 -28.10 -7.65 -23.42
C MET A 173 -29.57 -8.00 -23.19
N ARG A 174 -29.87 -9.30 -23.21
CA ARG A 174 -31.19 -9.83 -22.89
C ARG A 174 -31.27 -10.20 -21.41
N THR A 175 -31.12 -9.22 -20.53
CA THR A 175 -31.25 -9.47 -19.08
C THR A 175 -32.72 -9.64 -18.72
N ALA A 176 -33.00 -10.63 -17.85
CA ALA A 176 -34.33 -10.77 -17.29
C ALA A 176 -34.62 -9.59 -16.34
N PRO A 177 -35.84 -9.02 -16.37
CA PRO A 177 -36.19 -7.93 -15.46
C PRO A 177 -36.17 -8.42 -14.02
N ALA A 178 -35.39 -7.74 -13.18
CA ALA A 178 -35.26 -8.06 -11.76
C ALA A 178 -36.33 -7.35 -10.91
N PRO A 179 -36.80 -7.96 -9.81
CA PRO A 179 -37.63 -7.27 -8.83
C PRO A 179 -36.89 -6.06 -8.24
N ARG A 180 -37.56 -4.90 -8.17
CA ARG A 180 -36.96 -3.66 -7.64
C ARG A 180 -36.40 -3.83 -6.22
N ASP A 181 -37.07 -4.60 -5.38
CA ASP A 181 -36.61 -4.84 -4.00
C ASP A 181 -35.29 -5.60 -3.95
N GLU A 182 -35.03 -6.48 -4.91
CA GLU A 182 -33.78 -7.24 -5.00
C GLU A 182 -32.62 -6.33 -5.44
N VAL A 183 -32.85 -5.50 -6.47
CA VAL A 183 -31.91 -4.47 -6.94
C VAL A 183 -31.52 -3.53 -5.79
N LEU A 184 -32.50 -3.02 -5.04
CA LEU A 184 -32.25 -2.14 -3.90
C LEU A 184 -31.44 -2.80 -2.78
N ARG A 185 -31.66 -4.10 -2.50
CA ARG A 185 -30.87 -4.85 -1.50
C ARG A 185 -29.42 -4.99 -1.94
N ILE A 186 -29.19 -5.28 -3.22
CA ILE A 186 -27.84 -5.41 -3.78
C ILE A 186 -27.11 -4.07 -3.71
N ILE A 187 -27.74 -2.98 -4.13
CA ILE A 187 -27.15 -1.63 -4.06
C ILE A 187 -26.76 -1.27 -2.62
N ARG A 188 -27.61 -1.57 -1.63
CA ARG A 188 -27.28 -1.33 -0.21
C ARG A 188 -26.06 -2.14 0.24
N ALA A 189 -25.98 -3.41 -0.14
CA ALA A 189 -24.83 -4.25 0.17
C ALA A 189 -23.53 -3.71 -0.47
N ILE A 190 -23.61 -3.25 -1.73
CA ILE A 190 -22.48 -2.62 -2.43
C ILE A 190 -22.00 -1.36 -1.70
N ARG A 191 -22.94 -0.50 -1.28
CA ARG A 191 -22.61 0.72 -0.52
C ARG A 191 -22.01 0.41 0.85
N SER A 192 -22.49 -0.62 1.54
CA SER A 192 -21.86 -1.08 2.80
C SER A 192 -20.40 -1.47 2.60
N MET A 193 -20.11 -2.29 1.56
CA MET A 193 -18.72 -2.67 1.25
C MET A 193 -17.86 -1.46 0.85
N ARG A 194 -18.45 -0.45 0.19
CA ARG A 194 -17.75 0.79 -0.15
C ARG A 194 -17.38 1.56 1.11
N ASP A 195 -18.31 1.67 2.05
CA ASP A 195 -18.07 2.40 3.30
C ASP A 195 -17.03 1.66 4.17
N GLU A 196 -17.04 0.32 4.20
CA GLU A 196 -16.00 -0.51 4.82
C GLU A 196 -14.61 -0.28 4.20
N MET A 197 -14.53 -0.19 2.85
CA MET A 197 -13.29 0.12 2.15
C MET A 197 -12.73 1.49 2.56
N GLN A 198 -13.59 2.50 2.68
CA GLN A 198 -13.17 3.84 3.07
C GLN A 198 -12.68 3.92 4.52
N GLN A 199 -13.17 3.05 5.40
CA GLN A 199 -12.78 2.99 6.81
C GLN A 199 -11.43 2.29 7.05
N ALA A 200 -10.87 1.59 6.07
CA ALA A 200 -9.56 0.94 6.20
C ALA A 200 -8.48 2.01 6.40
N THR A 201 -7.74 1.99 7.51
CA THR A 201 -6.71 3.02 7.82
C THR A 201 -5.29 2.57 7.50
N THR A 202 -5.08 1.26 7.42
CA THR A 202 -3.78 0.63 7.10
C THR A 202 -3.88 -0.22 5.84
N PHE A 203 -2.73 -0.53 5.22
CA PHE A 203 -2.70 -1.43 4.07
C PHE A 203 -3.13 -2.86 4.46
N GLU A 204 -2.81 -3.29 5.68
CA GLU A 204 -3.21 -4.58 6.26
C GLU A 204 -4.73 -4.72 6.38
N ASP A 205 -5.45 -3.64 6.72
CA ASP A 205 -6.91 -3.68 6.84
C ASP A 205 -7.59 -4.15 5.53
N LEU A 206 -7.00 -3.84 4.37
CA LEU A 206 -7.51 -4.31 3.07
C LEU A 206 -7.33 -5.83 2.90
N THR A 207 -6.28 -6.40 3.50
CA THR A 207 -5.90 -7.82 3.42
C THR A 207 -6.62 -8.66 4.45
N ASP A 208 -6.50 -8.27 5.72
CA ASP A 208 -6.92 -9.05 6.90
C ASP A 208 -8.43 -9.15 6.98
N ARG A 209 -9.13 -8.08 6.57
CA ARG A 209 -10.59 -8.07 6.45
C ARG A 209 -11.07 -8.61 5.10
N HIS A 210 -10.14 -9.06 4.25
CA HIS A 210 -10.39 -9.60 2.91
C HIS A 210 -11.26 -8.70 2.02
N LEU A 211 -11.21 -7.38 2.20
CA LEU A 211 -12.18 -6.45 1.60
C LEU A 211 -12.18 -6.53 0.07
N LEU A 212 -10.99 -6.54 -0.55
CA LEU A 212 -10.86 -6.62 -2.02
C LEU A 212 -11.36 -7.95 -2.58
N LYS A 213 -11.08 -9.05 -1.87
CA LYS A 213 -11.53 -10.40 -2.24
C LYS A 213 -13.04 -10.54 -2.07
N ASN A 214 -13.60 -9.99 -0.99
CA ASN A 214 -15.03 -9.99 -0.69
C ASN A 214 -15.80 -9.19 -1.74
N ALA A 215 -15.33 -7.99 -2.08
CA ALA A 215 -15.90 -7.17 -3.13
C ALA A 215 -15.89 -7.89 -4.49
N ARG A 216 -14.76 -8.50 -4.88
CA ARG A 216 -14.68 -9.31 -6.11
C ARG A 216 -15.66 -10.48 -6.09
N THR A 217 -15.64 -11.28 -5.03
CA THR A 217 -16.50 -12.47 -4.90
C THR A 217 -17.97 -12.09 -4.93
N PHE A 218 -18.36 -10.98 -4.28
CA PHE A 218 -19.71 -10.45 -4.32
C PHE A 218 -20.12 -10.06 -5.75
N LYS A 219 -19.27 -9.33 -6.47
CA LYS A 219 -19.53 -8.92 -7.86
C LYS A 219 -19.73 -10.10 -8.80
N HIS A 220 -19.05 -11.23 -8.59
CA HIS A 220 -19.29 -12.46 -9.34
C HIS A 220 -20.58 -13.16 -8.90
N ARG A 221 -20.87 -13.20 -7.59
CA ARG A 221 -22.05 -13.90 -7.03
C ARG A 221 -23.39 -13.30 -7.42
N ILE A 222 -23.46 -11.98 -7.69
CA ILE A 222 -24.71 -11.34 -8.10
C ILE A 222 -25.15 -11.70 -9.53
N GLY A 223 -24.34 -12.45 -10.30
CA GLY A 223 -24.75 -13.00 -11.60
C GLY A 223 -25.20 -11.91 -12.59
N ASP A 224 -26.30 -12.16 -13.31
CA ASP A 224 -26.84 -11.26 -14.33
C ASP A 224 -27.24 -9.88 -13.79
N LEU A 225 -27.58 -9.78 -12.50
CA LEU A 225 -27.97 -8.53 -11.86
C LEU A 225 -26.82 -7.51 -11.82
N TYR A 226 -25.58 -7.93 -12.03
CA TYR A 226 -24.45 -7.03 -12.22
C TYR A 226 -24.67 -6.02 -13.35
N PHE A 227 -25.38 -6.43 -14.39
CA PHE A 227 -25.65 -5.60 -15.56
C PHE A 227 -26.97 -4.83 -15.47
N ASP A 228 -27.66 -4.88 -14.33
CA ASP A 228 -28.70 -3.91 -14.05
C ASP A 228 -28.04 -2.51 -13.98
N PRO A 229 -28.58 -1.49 -14.68
CA PRO A 229 -27.94 -0.17 -14.74
C PRO A 229 -27.66 0.44 -13.36
N ASP A 230 -28.58 0.32 -12.42
CA ASP A 230 -28.45 0.96 -11.11
C ASP A 230 -27.48 0.17 -10.21
N VAL A 231 -27.42 -1.17 -10.35
CA VAL A 231 -26.40 -2.00 -9.71
C VAL A 231 -25.01 -1.68 -10.27
N LEU A 232 -24.85 -1.57 -11.59
CA LEU A 232 -23.56 -1.34 -12.23
C LEU A 232 -22.98 0.02 -11.84
N LEU A 233 -23.82 1.06 -11.75
CA LEU A 233 -23.40 2.36 -11.24
C LEU A 233 -22.85 2.27 -9.81
N ALA A 234 -23.56 1.56 -8.92
CA ALA A 234 -23.07 1.33 -7.55
C ALA A 234 -21.75 0.54 -7.52
N VAL A 235 -21.58 -0.44 -8.41
CA VAL A 235 -20.31 -1.18 -8.56
C VAL A 235 -19.18 -0.25 -8.98
N VAL A 236 -19.41 0.65 -9.94
CA VAL A 236 -18.41 1.63 -10.38
C VAL A 236 -18.02 2.55 -9.23
N GLU A 237 -18.99 3.06 -8.46
CA GLU A 237 -18.71 3.86 -7.26
C GLU A 237 -17.82 3.11 -6.25
N LEU A 238 -18.14 1.84 -5.97
CA LEU A 238 -17.34 0.98 -5.10
C LEU A 238 -15.91 0.82 -5.64
N ASN A 239 -15.76 0.54 -6.93
CA ASN A 239 -14.45 0.33 -7.56
C ASN A 239 -13.58 1.59 -7.52
N VAL A 240 -14.16 2.77 -7.78
CA VAL A 240 -13.45 4.06 -7.69
C VAL A 240 -13.01 4.34 -6.25
N ALA A 241 -13.91 4.14 -5.28
CA ALA A 241 -13.58 4.32 -3.86
C ALA A 241 -12.45 3.37 -3.41
N ALA A 242 -12.53 2.09 -3.79
CA ALA A 242 -11.49 1.10 -3.50
C ALA A 242 -10.16 1.46 -4.17
N LYS A 243 -10.18 1.92 -5.43
CA LYS A 243 -8.98 2.34 -6.16
C LYS A 243 -8.29 3.53 -5.47
N ASN A 244 -9.03 4.57 -5.11
CA ASN A 244 -8.46 5.73 -4.43
C ASN A 244 -7.85 5.35 -3.09
N ARG A 245 -8.58 4.56 -2.29
CA ARG A 245 -8.09 4.17 -0.97
C ARG A 245 -6.86 3.27 -1.08
N PHE A 246 -6.83 2.37 -2.05
CA PHE A 246 -5.66 1.57 -2.35
C PHE A 246 -4.46 2.45 -2.73
N ILE A 247 -4.63 3.42 -3.63
CA ILE A 247 -3.54 4.32 -4.06
C ILE A 247 -2.98 5.09 -2.85
N GLU A 248 -3.85 5.66 -2.02
CA GLU A 248 -3.46 6.44 -0.85
C GLU A 248 -2.65 5.58 0.15
N LEU A 249 -3.19 4.42 0.54
CA LEU A 249 -2.52 3.51 1.48
C LEU A 249 -1.24 2.92 0.88
N TYR A 250 -1.24 2.63 -0.42
CA TYR A 250 -0.06 2.13 -1.13
C TYR A 250 1.05 3.18 -1.17
N GLN A 251 0.77 4.46 -1.40
CA GLN A 251 1.80 5.51 -1.41
C GLN A 251 2.48 5.67 -0.06
N ILE A 252 1.68 5.62 1.03
CA ILE A 252 2.20 5.67 2.40
C ILE A 252 3.07 4.44 2.67
N GLU A 253 2.60 3.25 2.30
CA GLU A 253 3.31 2.00 2.55
C GLU A 253 4.56 1.85 1.66
N GLU A 254 4.51 2.32 0.41
CA GLU A 254 5.65 2.31 -0.51
C GLU A 254 6.80 3.16 0.02
N GLN A 255 6.53 4.35 0.57
CA GLN A 255 7.56 5.17 1.22
C GLN A 255 8.21 4.42 2.37
N ARG A 256 7.39 3.83 3.26
CA ARG A 256 7.87 3.05 4.39
C ARG A 256 8.75 1.86 3.96
N ILE A 257 8.29 1.08 2.97
CA ILE A 257 9.03 -0.07 2.44
C ILE A 257 10.35 0.36 1.81
N LEU A 258 10.38 1.50 1.10
CA LEU A 258 11.63 2.00 0.50
C LEU A 258 12.63 2.41 1.56
N GLU A 259 12.18 3.10 2.61
CA GLU A 259 13.03 3.47 3.75
C GLU A 259 13.55 2.23 4.49
N ASP A 260 12.67 1.29 4.81
CA ASP A 260 13.03 0.06 5.53
C ASP A 260 13.95 -0.82 4.69
N SER A 261 13.71 -0.91 3.38
CA SER A 261 14.55 -1.67 2.47
C SER A 261 15.91 -1.02 2.22
N GLN A 262 16.01 0.30 2.16
CA GLN A 262 17.30 0.99 2.03
C GLN A 262 18.17 0.76 3.27
N LYS A 263 17.56 0.78 4.46
CA LYS A 263 18.25 0.46 5.72
C LYS A 263 18.72 -0.99 5.74
N LEU A 264 17.87 -1.95 5.36
CA LEU A 264 18.25 -3.36 5.29
C LEU A 264 19.33 -3.65 4.25
N LEU A 265 19.35 -2.96 3.11
CA LEU A 265 20.42 -3.13 2.12
C LEU A 265 21.74 -2.50 2.56
N ALA A 266 21.70 -1.33 3.21
CA ALA A 266 22.89 -0.67 3.73
C ALA A 266 23.61 -1.49 4.82
N HIS A 267 22.85 -2.32 5.55
CA HIS A 267 23.37 -3.11 6.66
C HIS A 267 23.34 -4.62 6.42
N GLY A 268 22.71 -5.11 5.35
CA GLY A 268 22.48 -6.52 5.08
C GLY A 268 23.76 -7.33 4.94
N ASP A 269 24.76 -6.78 4.24
CA ASP A 269 26.06 -7.44 4.07
C ASP A 269 26.84 -7.51 5.41
N ALA A 270 26.65 -6.53 6.30
CA ALA A 270 27.23 -6.54 7.63
C ALA A 270 26.49 -7.53 8.56
N ILE A 271 25.17 -7.64 8.44
CA ILE A 271 24.35 -8.59 9.21
C ILE A 271 24.68 -10.03 8.79
N GLU A 272 24.72 -10.31 7.49
CA GLU A 272 25.03 -11.63 6.94
C GLU A 272 26.46 -12.08 7.31
N ARG A 273 27.42 -11.16 7.29
CA ARG A 273 28.82 -11.45 7.65
C ARG A 273 29.03 -11.68 9.16
N ASN A 274 28.22 -11.06 10.02
CA ASN A 274 28.40 -11.13 11.47
C ASN A 274 27.49 -12.17 12.15
N PHE A 275 26.34 -12.49 11.55
CA PHE A 275 25.32 -13.38 12.14
C PHE A 275 24.94 -14.56 11.24
N GLY A 276 25.34 -14.58 9.97
CA GLY A 276 24.97 -15.64 9.03
C GLY A 276 25.61 -16.99 9.31
N GLU A 277 26.77 -17.03 9.98
CA GLU A 277 27.42 -18.28 10.39
C GLU A 277 26.72 -18.95 11.59
N THR A 278 26.14 -18.14 12.49
CA THR A 278 25.45 -18.60 13.71
C THR A 278 23.96 -18.86 13.49
N ASN A 279 23.33 -18.18 12.53
CA ASN A 279 21.92 -18.35 12.17
C ASN A 279 21.74 -18.52 10.65
N PRO A 280 21.76 -19.76 10.12
CA PRO A 280 21.56 -20.00 8.69
C PRO A 280 20.15 -19.61 8.20
N GLU A 281 19.13 -19.63 9.08
CA GLU A 281 17.76 -19.20 8.73
C GLU A 281 17.68 -17.68 8.48
N LEU A 282 18.52 -16.89 9.14
CA LEU A 282 18.63 -15.44 8.92
C LEU A 282 19.23 -15.14 7.54
N ALA A 283 20.27 -15.87 7.14
CA ALA A 283 20.85 -15.72 5.81
C ALA A 283 19.82 -16.08 4.72
N GLU A 284 19.02 -17.12 4.94
CA GLU A 284 17.93 -17.51 4.03
C GLU A 284 16.80 -16.47 3.98
N ALA A 285 16.45 -15.86 5.13
CA ALA A 285 15.47 -14.78 5.19
C ALA A 285 15.95 -13.51 4.46
N ILE A 286 17.22 -13.13 4.60
CA ILE A 286 17.84 -12.00 3.89
C ILE A 286 17.88 -12.27 2.38
N GLY A 287 18.20 -13.50 1.98
CA GLY A 287 18.13 -13.94 0.58
C GLY A 287 16.73 -13.79 -0.02
N ARG A 288 15.70 -14.27 0.68
CA ARG A 288 14.29 -14.13 0.27
C ARG A 288 13.85 -12.66 0.19
N PHE A 289 14.28 -11.83 1.15
CA PHE A 289 14.04 -10.39 1.13
C PHE A 289 14.66 -9.71 -0.11
N ARG A 290 15.94 -10.01 -0.43
CA ARG A 290 16.60 -9.46 -1.64
C ARG A 290 15.85 -9.87 -2.91
N GLU A 291 15.39 -11.13 -3.02
CA GLU A 291 14.61 -11.61 -4.16
C GLU A 291 13.26 -10.89 -4.31
N TYR A 292 12.51 -10.72 -3.20
CA TYR A 292 11.25 -9.98 -3.22
C TYR A 292 11.46 -8.50 -3.52
N LYS A 293 12.54 -7.91 -3.03
CA LYS A 293 12.90 -6.51 -3.30
C LYS A 293 13.25 -6.29 -4.77
N GLU A 294 14.04 -7.16 -5.37
CA GLU A 294 14.38 -7.10 -6.80
C GLU A 294 13.13 -7.24 -7.68
N ARG A 295 12.24 -8.18 -7.35
CA ARG A 295 10.94 -8.33 -8.02
C ARG A 295 10.05 -7.10 -7.85
N PHE A 296 10.03 -6.53 -6.65
CA PHE A 296 9.28 -5.31 -6.35
C PHE A 296 9.81 -4.13 -7.18
N ASP A 297 11.13 -3.93 -7.25
CA ASP A 297 11.72 -2.82 -8.02
C ASP A 297 11.52 -3.00 -9.53
N ALA A 298 11.62 -4.22 -10.05
CA ALA A 298 11.31 -4.52 -11.44
C ALA A 298 9.83 -4.23 -11.77
N LEU A 299 8.89 -4.67 -10.91
CA LEU A 299 7.47 -4.43 -11.12
C LEU A 299 7.07 -2.97 -10.87
N ARG A 300 7.76 -2.27 -9.98
CA ARG A 300 7.60 -0.83 -9.72
C ARG A 300 8.02 -0.01 -10.93
N ALA A 301 9.16 -0.34 -11.55
CA ALA A 301 9.60 0.27 -12.81
C ALA A 301 8.57 0.07 -13.94
N GLU A 302 7.79 -1.01 -13.89
CA GLU A 302 6.71 -1.30 -14.83
C GLU A 302 5.31 -0.83 -14.38
N SER A 303 5.18 -0.14 -13.24
CA SER A 303 3.91 0.24 -12.61
C SER A 303 2.92 -0.93 -12.42
N ASN A 304 3.43 -2.12 -12.13
CA ASN A 304 2.67 -3.38 -12.02
C ASN A 304 2.87 -4.04 -10.64
N VAL A 305 2.96 -3.23 -9.59
CA VAL A 305 3.11 -3.74 -8.23
C VAL A 305 1.77 -4.34 -7.78
N LYS A 306 1.80 -5.64 -7.46
CA LYS A 306 0.64 -6.36 -6.94
C LYS A 306 0.60 -6.23 -5.42
N HIS A 307 -0.61 -6.09 -4.88
CA HIS A 307 -0.86 -6.10 -3.44
C HIS A 307 -0.13 -7.24 -2.71
N ASP A 308 -0.27 -8.48 -3.19
CA ASP A 308 0.33 -9.66 -2.55
C ASP A 308 1.87 -9.57 -2.46
N LEU A 309 2.52 -8.92 -3.42
CA LEU A 309 3.97 -8.74 -3.41
C LEU A 309 4.40 -7.70 -2.35
N VAL A 310 3.61 -6.65 -2.15
CA VAL A 310 3.83 -5.66 -1.08
C VAL A 310 3.75 -6.33 0.28
N THR A 311 2.70 -7.14 0.49
CA THR A 311 2.52 -7.93 1.70
C THR A 311 3.68 -8.91 1.89
N GLN A 312 4.08 -9.66 0.85
CA GLN A 312 5.20 -10.60 0.91
C GLN A 312 6.53 -9.92 1.24
N LEU A 313 6.82 -8.76 0.65
CA LEU A 313 8.02 -7.99 0.94
C LEU A 313 8.02 -7.54 2.41
N LYS A 314 6.90 -7.02 2.91
CA LYS A 314 6.74 -6.65 4.32
C LYS A 314 6.89 -7.84 5.28
N THR A 315 6.26 -8.97 4.96
CA THR A 315 6.43 -10.22 5.73
C THR A 315 7.89 -10.65 5.74
N SER A 316 8.59 -10.57 4.61
CA SER A 316 10.02 -10.91 4.56
C SER A 316 10.89 -9.97 5.40
N ILE A 317 10.58 -8.67 5.44
CA ILE A 317 11.23 -7.71 6.34
C ILE A 317 10.98 -8.12 7.81
N GLY A 318 9.73 -8.44 8.16
CA GLY A 318 9.37 -8.91 9.50
C GLY A 318 10.03 -10.23 9.88
N GLU A 319 10.18 -11.16 8.93
CA GLU A 319 10.88 -12.43 9.11
C GLU A 319 12.38 -12.22 9.37
N VAL A 320 13.04 -11.34 8.61
CA VAL A 320 14.45 -10.98 8.86
C VAL A 320 14.62 -10.40 10.25
N LEU A 321 13.73 -9.49 10.67
CA LEU A 321 13.78 -8.89 12.02
C LEU A 321 13.53 -9.93 13.12
N SER A 322 12.51 -10.78 12.97
CA SER A 322 12.20 -11.80 13.97
C SER A 322 13.27 -12.90 14.10
N GLN A 323 13.98 -13.23 13.01
CA GLN A 323 15.10 -14.17 13.05
C GLN A 323 16.36 -13.54 13.67
N LEU A 324 16.54 -12.23 13.49
CA LEU A 324 17.54 -11.46 14.24
C LEU A 324 17.23 -11.52 15.74
N ASP A 325 15.96 -11.34 16.13
CA ASP A 325 15.51 -11.41 17.52
C ASP A 325 15.66 -12.82 18.14
N ARG A 326 15.39 -13.90 17.37
CA ARG A 326 15.52 -15.29 17.84
C ARG A 326 16.97 -15.74 18.04
N GLY A 327 17.89 -15.28 17.19
CA GLY A 327 19.32 -15.54 17.38
C GLY A 327 19.85 -15.02 18.72
N LEU A 328 19.22 -13.97 19.27
CA LEU A 328 19.56 -13.38 20.57
C LEU A 328 18.92 -14.10 21.75
N ALA A 329 17.72 -14.67 21.57
CA ALA A 329 17.01 -15.43 22.60
C ALA A 329 17.65 -16.81 22.90
N GLN A 330 18.34 -17.41 21.92
CA GLN A 330 19.01 -18.71 22.12
C GLN A 330 20.28 -18.61 23.00
N ASP A 331 20.90 -17.44 23.11
CA ASP A 331 22.05 -17.21 23.99
C ASP A 331 21.65 -16.86 25.44
N SER A 332 20.37 -16.60 25.71
CA SER A 332 19.87 -16.06 26.99
C SER A 332 18.93 -17.01 27.76
N ALA A 333 18.65 -18.21 27.25
CA ALA A 333 17.57 -19.08 27.73
C ALA A 333 17.93 -20.06 28.88
N SER A 334 18.84 -19.73 29.80
CA SER A 334 19.02 -20.54 31.01
C SER A 334 19.04 -19.66 32.26
N ILE A 335 17.88 -19.56 32.92
CA ILE A 335 17.62 -19.49 34.38
C ILE A 335 16.32 -18.69 34.58
N ASP A 336 15.23 -19.40 34.83
CA ASP A 336 13.98 -18.88 35.42
C ASP A 336 14.04 -19.11 36.95
N ASP A 337 13.61 -18.12 37.75
CA ASP A 337 12.41 -18.23 38.61
C ASP A 337 12.22 -16.99 39.52
N ASP A 338 10.98 -16.48 39.53
CA ASP A 338 10.23 -15.70 40.53
C ASP A 338 10.83 -14.46 41.24
N VAL A 339 10.10 -13.32 41.24
CA VAL A 339 9.55 -12.64 42.45
C VAL A 339 8.61 -11.47 42.09
N GLU A 340 7.54 -11.36 42.90
CA GLU A 340 6.42 -10.40 42.97
C GLU A 340 6.73 -8.88 42.97
N GLU A 341 5.76 -8.10 42.45
CA GLU A 341 5.61 -6.65 42.63
C GLU A 341 5.27 -6.24 44.08
N LEU A 342 5.65 -5.01 44.51
CA LEU A 342 4.78 -4.04 45.22
C LEU A 342 5.46 -2.62 45.35
N PRO A 343 4.68 -1.50 45.47
CA PRO A 343 5.11 -0.08 45.35
C PRO A 343 5.17 0.70 46.70
N PRO A 344 5.29 2.07 46.76
CA PRO A 344 6.34 2.99 46.28
C PRO A 344 6.84 4.01 47.36
N ALA A 345 7.82 4.86 46.95
CA ALA A 345 8.22 6.17 47.49
C ALA A 345 9.26 6.23 48.62
N PHE A 346 10.47 6.78 48.36
CA PHE A 346 11.36 7.44 49.35
C PHE A 346 12.64 8.10 48.74
N PHE A 347 12.51 9.04 47.79
CA PHE A 347 13.57 10.00 47.45
C PHE A 347 12.89 11.34 47.14
N ASP A 348 13.40 12.40 47.75
CA ASP A 348 12.90 13.76 47.60
C ASP A 348 13.18 14.21 46.15
N GLU A 349 12.14 14.54 45.37
CA GLU A 349 12.28 15.01 43.97
C GLU A 349 13.30 16.15 43.86
N GLN A 350 13.45 16.95 44.93
CA GLN A 350 14.41 18.04 45.02
C GLN A 350 15.88 17.56 45.00
N GLN A 351 16.19 16.43 45.65
CA GLN A 351 17.53 15.84 45.63
C GLN A 351 17.87 15.26 44.26
N GLN A 352 16.91 14.61 43.60
CA GLN A 352 17.09 14.07 42.25
C GLN A 352 17.32 15.18 41.22
N VAL A 353 16.56 16.28 41.33
CA VAL A 353 16.75 17.47 40.50
C VAL A 353 18.13 18.08 40.73
N GLU A 354 18.60 18.17 41.98
CA GLU A 354 19.92 18.73 42.31
C GLU A 354 21.05 17.87 41.73
N THR A 355 21.01 16.54 41.92
CA THR A 355 22.00 15.59 41.40
C THR A 355 22.04 15.56 39.86
N MET A 356 20.89 15.54 39.18
CA MET A 356 20.86 15.59 37.71
C MET A 356 21.30 16.97 37.18
N SER A 357 20.99 18.05 37.89
CA SER A 357 21.38 19.41 37.51
C SER A 357 22.88 19.67 37.68
N GLU A 358 23.54 19.02 38.63
CA GLU A 358 24.98 19.09 38.82
C GLU A 358 25.74 18.37 37.70
N ARG A 359 25.25 17.19 37.27
CA ARG A 359 25.87 16.40 36.18
C ARG A 359 25.60 16.95 34.78
N PHE A 360 24.35 17.29 34.46
CA PHE A 360 23.95 17.71 33.10
C PHE A 360 23.80 19.23 32.93
N GLY A 361 23.79 19.98 34.04
CA GLY A 361 23.62 21.42 34.05
C GLY A 361 22.18 21.86 34.33
N ARG A 362 22.02 22.89 35.17
CA ARG A 362 20.73 23.46 35.63
C ARG A 362 19.81 23.99 34.50
N HIS A 363 20.35 24.15 33.30
CA HIS A 363 19.61 24.68 32.15
C HIS A 363 19.52 23.66 31.00
N ASP A 364 19.87 22.39 31.22
CA ASP A 364 19.74 21.37 30.19
C ASP A 364 18.26 21.19 29.79
N PRO A 365 17.91 21.29 28.49
CA PRO A 365 16.54 21.17 28.01
C PRO A 365 15.91 19.78 28.24
N LEU A 366 16.69 18.76 28.57
CA LEU A 366 16.28 17.38 28.84
C LEU A 366 16.17 17.08 30.34
N LEU A 367 16.53 18.02 31.22
CA LEU A 367 16.52 17.84 32.67
C LEU A 367 15.21 17.23 33.22
N PRO A 368 14.00 17.62 32.77
CA PRO A 368 12.76 17.00 33.25
C PRO A 368 12.65 15.50 32.92
N GLN A 369 13.10 15.08 31.74
CA GLN A 369 13.08 13.68 31.32
C GLN A 369 14.21 12.88 31.98
N LEU A 370 15.37 13.51 32.17
CA LEU A 370 16.50 12.97 32.92
C LEU A 370 16.10 12.66 34.37
N VAL A 371 15.41 13.58 35.04
CA VAL A 371 14.89 13.36 36.41
C VAL A 371 13.89 12.20 36.44
N ARG A 372 13.01 12.07 35.44
CA ARG A 372 12.09 10.93 35.37
C ARG A 372 12.79 9.58 35.21
N ILE A 373 13.86 9.52 34.43
CA ILE A 373 14.71 8.32 34.35
C ILE A 373 15.33 8.04 35.73
N ALA A 374 15.87 9.05 36.40
CA ALA A 374 16.42 8.90 37.75
C ALA A 374 15.36 8.39 38.75
N SER A 375 14.16 8.97 38.75
CA SER A 375 13.07 8.52 39.63
C SER A 375 12.64 7.08 39.37
N ALA A 376 12.73 6.59 38.12
CA ALA A 376 12.43 5.21 37.77
C ALA A 376 13.52 4.22 38.22
N LEU A 377 14.77 4.68 38.36
CA LEU A 377 15.93 3.82 38.60
C LEU A 377 16.53 3.94 40.02
N ASP A 378 16.28 5.05 40.72
CA ASP A 378 16.96 5.37 42.00
C ASP A 378 16.65 4.42 43.15
N TYR A 379 15.47 3.80 43.12
CA TYR A 379 15.00 2.90 44.16
C TYR A 379 15.46 1.46 43.96
N LEU A 380 16.11 1.16 42.84
CA LEU A 380 16.51 -0.18 42.47
C LEU A 380 17.80 -0.55 43.17
N SER A 381 17.85 -1.77 43.73
CA SER A 381 19.08 -2.28 44.32
C SER A 381 20.17 -2.33 43.25
N VAL A 382 21.38 -1.93 43.65
CA VAL A 382 22.59 -1.95 42.81
C VAL A 382 22.95 -3.38 42.37
N GLU A 383 22.44 -4.38 43.08
CA GLU A 383 22.67 -5.81 42.80
C GLU A 383 21.82 -6.36 41.65
N ILE A 384 20.77 -5.64 41.21
CA ILE A 384 19.88 -6.06 40.13
C ILE A 384 20.57 -5.80 38.79
N ALA A 385 20.56 -6.81 37.91
CA ALA A 385 21.15 -6.67 36.58
C ALA A 385 20.36 -5.67 35.71
N PRO A 386 20.99 -4.85 34.86
CA PRO A 386 20.31 -3.89 34.00
C PRO A 386 19.26 -4.55 33.08
N GLU A 387 19.50 -5.81 32.71
CA GLU A 387 18.59 -6.67 31.95
C GLU A 387 17.33 -7.05 32.75
N GLU A 388 17.42 -7.16 34.07
CA GLU A 388 16.27 -7.41 34.96
C GLU A 388 15.53 -6.10 35.27
N VAL A 389 16.26 -4.98 35.35
CA VAL A 389 15.67 -3.66 35.61
C VAL A 389 14.69 -3.24 34.52
N ILE A 390 14.98 -3.51 33.24
CA ILE A 390 14.09 -3.12 32.13
C ILE A 390 12.73 -3.85 32.13
N GLU A 391 12.64 -5.00 32.81
CA GLU A 391 11.40 -5.74 32.97
C GLU A 391 10.50 -5.17 34.07
N LEU A 392 11.03 -4.26 34.90
CA LEU A 392 10.25 -3.59 35.92
C LEU A 392 9.32 -2.53 35.30
N PRO A 393 8.10 -2.35 35.84
CA PRO A 393 7.09 -1.44 35.27
C PRO A 393 7.61 -0.01 35.01
N ALA A 394 8.40 0.55 35.92
CA ALA A 394 8.90 1.92 35.82
C ALA A 394 9.91 2.12 34.65
N ALA A 395 10.81 1.17 34.42
CA ALA A 395 11.76 1.22 33.31
C ALA A 395 11.08 0.86 31.97
N ARG A 396 10.12 -0.08 32.01
CA ARG A 396 9.33 -0.50 30.84
C ARG A 396 8.41 0.61 30.32
N GLU A 397 7.81 1.40 31.22
CA GLU A 397 6.98 2.56 30.85
C GLU A 397 7.78 3.61 30.06
N LEU A 398 9.02 3.88 30.51
CA LEU A 398 9.97 4.75 29.82
C LEU A 398 10.64 4.07 28.60
N ARG A 399 10.39 2.77 28.42
CA ARG A 399 10.97 1.89 27.40
C ARG A 399 12.50 1.96 27.41
N LEU A 400 13.12 1.98 28.58
CA LEU A 400 14.57 2.00 28.69
C LEU A 400 15.17 0.66 28.24
N GLU A 401 16.37 0.73 27.71
CA GLU A 401 17.16 -0.46 27.35
C GLU A 401 18.19 -0.79 28.43
N ALA A 402 18.66 -2.03 28.49
CA ALA A 402 19.58 -2.49 29.54
C ALA A 402 20.86 -1.65 29.60
N TRP A 403 21.42 -1.23 28.45
CA TRP A 403 22.60 -0.36 28.43
C TRP A 403 22.31 1.10 28.77
N GLU A 404 21.08 1.59 28.58
CA GLU A 404 20.68 2.92 29.03
C GLU A 404 20.58 2.97 30.56
N VAL A 405 20.08 1.89 31.16
CA VAL A 405 20.09 1.66 32.61
C VAL A 405 21.51 1.50 33.14
N ALA A 406 22.34 0.69 32.48
CA ALA A 406 23.73 0.49 32.87
C ALA A 406 24.54 1.79 32.78
N ALA A 407 24.34 2.59 31.71
CA ALA A 407 24.97 3.89 31.55
C ALA A 407 24.58 4.86 32.68
N TYR A 408 23.30 4.89 33.07
CA TYR A 408 22.84 5.65 34.23
C TYR A 408 23.52 5.18 35.53
N GLN A 409 23.55 3.87 35.79
CA GLN A 409 24.20 3.32 36.97
C GLN A 409 25.71 3.65 37.03
N LYS A 410 26.40 3.60 35.88
CA LYS A 410 27.83 3.95 35.75
C LYS A 410 28.08 5.45 36.00
N LEU A 411 27.24 6.33 35.46
CA LEU A 411 27.33 7.80 35.67
C LEU A 411 27.22 8.23 37.14
N PHE A 412 26.50 7.45 37.94
CA PHE A 412 26.30 7.72 39.36
C PHE A 412 27.10 6.78 40.27
N GLU A 413 28.17 6.16 39.73
CA GLU A 413 29.11 5.33 40.47
C GLU A 413 28.47 4.12 41.17
N ARG A 414 27.29 3.70 40.70
CA ARG A 414 26.59 2.50 41.18
C ARG A 414 27.08 1.24 40.48
N ARG A 415 27.74 1.37 39.33
CA ARG A 415 28.33 0.24 38.59
C ARG A 415 29.72 0.62 38.08
N PRO A 416 30.72 -0.27 38.15
CA PRO A 416 32.01 -0.02 37.51
C PRO A 416 31.90 -0.01 35.97
N PRO A 417 32.86 0.63 35.27
CA PRO A 417 33.00 0.50 33.81
C PRO A 417 33.29 -0.97 33.42
N ASP A 418 32.74 -1.42 32.29
CA ASP A 418 32.95 -2.80 31.82
C ASP A 418 34.20 -2.93 30.92
N ALA A 419 34.69 -1.82 30.37
CA ALA A 419 35.87 -1.75 29.49
C ALA A 419 36.58 -0.39 29.59
N GLU A 420 37.78 -0.27 29.00
CA GLU A 420 38.50 1.03 28.92
C GLU A 420 37.80 2.01 27.95
N GLU A 421 37.05 1.51 26.97
CA GLU A 421 36.28 2.33 26.02
C GLU A 421 34.90 2.77 26.57
N ASP A 422 34.53 2.33 27.77
CA ASP A 422 33.33 2.77 28.50
C ASP A 422 33.61 4.12 29.16
N THR A 423 33.54 5.20 28.38
CA THR A 423 33.80 6.56 28.86
C THR A 423 32.55 7.22 29.46
N GLU A 424 32.76 8.18 30.35
CA GLU A 424 31.66 8.99 30.90
C GLU A 424 30.85 9.70 29.81
N GLU A 425 31.54 10.15 28.74
CA GLU A 425 30.91 10.80 27.58
C GLU A 425 29.96 9.87 26.83
N LEU A 426 30.34 8.59 26.66
CA LEU A 426 29.49 7.57 26.06
C LEU A 426 28.25 7.29 26.92
N TRP A 427 28.40 7.23 28.24
CA TRP A 427 27.27 7.02 29.14
C TRP A 427 26.32 8.22 29.15
N MET A 428 26.86 9.45 29.14
CA MET A 428 26.07 10.67 29.00
C MET A 428 25.28 10.68 27.69
N LEU A 429 25.89 10.23 26.59
CA LEU A 429 25.21 10.13 25.29
C LEU A 429 24.01 9.18 25.35
N PHE A 430 24.16 7.98 25.93
CA PHE A 430 23.04 7.03 26.06
C PHE A 430 21.90 7.58 26.91
N VAL A 431 22.20 8.15 28.06
CA VAL A 431 21.18 8.67 28.99
C VAL A 431 20.48 9.91 28.40
N ARG A 432 21.21 10.81 27.73
CA ARG A 432 20.63 11.98 27.04
C ARG A 432 19.79 11.57 25.83
N ALA A 433 20.22 10.58 25.06
CA ALA A 433 19.45 10.05 23.94
C ALA A 433 18.12 9.41 24.40
N ALA A 434 18.15 8.65 25.49
CA ALA A 434 16.95 8.08 26.10
C ALA A 434 15.98 9.19 26.58
N ALA A 435 16.50 10.21 27.27
CA ALA A 435 15.71 11.35 27.74
C ALA A 435 15.08 12.15 26.58
N LEU A 436 15.85 12.42 25.52
CA LEU A 436 15.34 13.11 24.34
C LEU A 436 14.30 12.28 23.59
N ARG A 437 14.49 10.95 23.48
CA ARG A 437 13.49 10.04 22.90
C ARG A 437 12.15 10.13 23.63
N ILE A 438 12.17 10.05 24.96
CA ILE A 438 10.95 10.17 25.79
C ILE A 438 10.27 11.52 25.54
N LYS A 439 11.04 12.60 25.53
CA LYS A 439 10.54 13.96 25.28
C LYS A 439 9.87 14.09 23.90
N VAL A 440 10.52 13.56 22.88
CA VAL A 440 10.08 13.64 21.48
C VAL A 440 8.80 12.83 21.26
N ASP A 441 8.70 11.63 21.86
CA ASP A 441 7.49 10.79 21.80
C ASP A 441 6.29 11.48 22.48
N GLU A 442 6.51 12.18 23.59
CA GLU A 442 5.48 12.96 24.29
C GLU A 442 4.99 14.15 23.47
N GLU A 443 5.93 14.95 22.94
CA GLU A 443 5.61 16.10 22.09
C GLU A 443 4.86 15.66 20.82
N ALA A 444 5.27 14.54 20.21
CA ALA A 444 4.59 13.96 19.06
C ALA A 444 3.17 13.51 19.39
N THR A 445 2.97 12.87 20.55
CA THR A 445 1.66 12.42 21.01
C THR A 445 0.71 13.60 21.29
N ILE A 446 1.20 14.66 21.95
CA ILE A 446 0.41 15.87 22.23
C ILE A 446 0.05 16.59 20.93
N LEU A 447 0.97 16.70 19.98
CA LEU A 447 0.70 17.32 18.68
C LEU A 447 -0.30 16.48 17.86
N ALA A 448 -0.12 15.16 17.79
CA ALA A 448 -1.02 14.26 17.07
C ALA A 448 -2.45 14.30 17.63
N THR A 449 -2.60 14.28 18.95
CA THR A 449 -3.91 14.34 19.62
C THR A 449 -4.59 15.70 19.43
N THR A 450 -3.85 16.79 19.51
CA THR A 450 -4.36 18.15 19.29
C THR A 450 -4.84 18.32 17.83
N MET A 451 -4.08 17.77 16.87
CA MET A 451 -4.46 17.76 15.46
C MET A 451 -5.68 16.88 15.18
N ALA A 452 -5.76 15.70 15.79
CA ALA A 452 -6.91 14.81 15.67
C ALA A 452 -8.20 15.45 16.23
N ALA A 453 -8.07 16.30 17.25
CA ALA A 453 -9.16 17.09 17.81
C ALA A 453 -9.55 18.32 16.96
N GLY A 454 -8.84 18.59 15.85
CA GLY A 454 -9.09 19.75 14.99
C GLY A 454 -8.69 21.10 15.59
N VAL A 455 -7.90 21.09 16.67
CA VAL A 455 -7.41 22.30 17.35
C VAL A 455 -6.03 22.67 16.79
N ARG A 456 -5.76 23.97 16.67
CA ARG A 456 -4.41 24.43 16.28
C ARG A 456 -3.44 24.27 17.45
N PRO A 457 -2.26 23.68 17.24
CA PRO A 457 -1.23 23.58 18.27
C PRO A 457 -0.81 24.95 18.80
N GLU A 458 -0.55 25.04 20.10
CA GLU A 458 -0.05 26.25 20.72
C GLU A 458 1.36 26.60 20.21
N PRO A 459 1.69 27.90 20.02
CA PRO A 459 2.99 28.33 19.51
C PRO A 459 4.16 27.91 20.41
N GLU A 460 3.93 27.79 21.72
CA GLU A 460 4.92 27.30 22.68
C GLU A 460 5.23 25.81 22.51
N LEU A 461 4.23 24.99 22.14
CA LEU A 461 4.44 23.57 21.84
C LEU A 461 5.25 23.39 20.57
N LEU A 462 4.99 24.18 19.53
CA LEU A 462 5.76 24.17 18.29
C LEU A 462 7.21 24.65 18.51
N ALA A 463 7.42 25.67 19.35
CA ALA A 463 8.76 26.12 19.71
C ALA A 463 9.56 25.05 20.47
N ARG A 464 8.90 24.33 21.39
CA ARG A 464 9.50 23.19 22.12
C ARG A 464 9.84 22.04 21.18
N ALA A 465 8.91 21.63 20.32
CA ALA A 465 9.12 20.58 19.33
C ALA A 465 10.31 20.89 18.40
N LYS A 466 10.41 22.14 17.91
CA LYS A 466 11.55 22.59 17.12
C LYS A 466 12.88 22.44 17.87
N LYS A 467 12.91 22.86 19.14
CA LYS A 467 14.10 22.73 19.98
C LYS A 467 14.50 21.26 20.20
N SER A 468 13.53 20.36 20.39
CA SER A 468 13.77 18.93 20.50
C SER A 468 14.32 18.32 19.19
N LEU A 469 13.83 18.79 18.04
CA LEU A 469 14.36 18.39 16.73
C LEU A 469 15.80 18.87 16.50
N ASP A 470 16.12 20.10 16.91
CA ASP A 470 17.50 20.62 16.79
C ASP A 470 18.47 19.85 17.70
N LEU A 471 18.05 19.52 18.93
CA LEU A 471 18.84 18.68 19.85
C LEU A 471 19.05 17.25 19.34
N ALA A 472 18.07 16.69 18.62
CA ALA A 472 18.19 15.35 18.06
C ALA A 472 19.25 15.28 16.96
N LYS A 473 19.44 16.36 16.19
CA LYS A 473 20.53 16.46 15.20
C LYS A 473 21.88 16.53 15.88
N GLU A 474 22.00 17.31 16.95
CA GLU A 474 23.24 17.42 17.73
C GLU A 474 23.64 16.06 18.33
N LEU A 475 22.69 15.33 18.92
CA LEU A 475 22.98 13.98 19.44
C LEU A 475 23.26 12.97 18.32
N ASP A 476 22.65 13.11 17.14
CA ASP A 476 22.93 12.24 15.99
C ASP A 476 24.37 12.41 15.46
N GLU A 477 24.88 13.65 15.46
CA GLU A 477 26.28 13.95 15.16
C GLU A 477 27.22 13.29 16.19
N GLN A 478 26.91 13.41 17.49
CA GLN A 478 27.68 12.75 18.55
C GLN A 478 27.67 11.21 18.43
N PHE A 479 26.51 10.60 18.11
CA PHE A 479 26.47 9.17 17.80
C PHE A 479 27.33 8.82 16.59
N GLY A 480 27.42 9.70 15.59
CA GLY A 480 28.31 9.54 14.44
C GLY A 480 29.78 9.44 14.84
N ASP A 481 30.23 10.32 15.73
CA ASP A 481 31.61 10.37 16.22
C ASP A 481 31.96 9.11 17.04
N PHE A 482 31.11 8.74 18.00
CA PHE A 482 31.31 7.53 18.81
C PHE A 482 31.23 6.24 17.99
N LEU A 483 30.41 6.19 16.94
CA LEU A 483 30.37 5.04 16.04
C LEU A 483 31.67 4.90 15.23
N GLN A 484 32.26 5.99 14.75
CA GLN A 484 33.55 5.94 14.05
C GLN A 484 34.66 5.43 14.96
N GLU A 485 34.66 5.88 16.22
CA GLU A 485 35.62 5.45 17.23
C GLU A 485 35.43 3.99 17.63
N ALA A 486 34.19 3.56 17.89
CA ALA A 486 33.89 2.18 18.26
C ALA A 486 34.17 1.18 17.13
N VAL A 487 34.06 1.60 15.85
CA VAL A 487 34.48 0.80 14.68
C VAL A 487 36.00 0.63 14.67
N TYR A 488 36.76 1.67 15.04
CA TYR A 488 38.22 1.63 15.08
C TYR A 488 38.74 0.66 16.15
N TYR A 489 38.10 0.61 17.33
CA TYR A 489 38.49 -0.29 18.43
C TYR A 489 37.82 -1.67 18.42
N SER A 490 36.94 -1.95 17.44
CA SER A 490 36.25 -3.26 17.29
C SER A 490 35.44 -3.72 18.52
N ASN A 491 34.94 -2.78 19.34
CA ASN A 491 34.14 -3.09 20.51
C ASN A 491 32.67 -3.38 20.09
N ARG A 492 32.39 -4.65 19.80
CA ARG A 492 31.09 -5.12 19.25
C ARG A 492 29.89 -4.80 20.17
N PRO A 493 29.95 -4.98 21.50
CA PRO A 493 28.88 -4.58 22.40
C PRO A 493 28.53 -3.09 22.32
N ILE A 494 29.53 -2.21 22.39
CA ILE A 494 29.33 -0.75 22.35
C ILE A 494 28.78 -0.31 20.98
N LEU A 495 29.27 -0.91 19.88
CA LEU A 495 28.75 -0.65 18.54
C LEU A 495 27.26 -0.96 18.43
N HIS A 496 26.82 -2.10 18.95
CA HIS A 496 25.41 -2.48 18.94
C HIS A 496 24.54 -1.48 19.73
N GLN A 497 24.99 -1.10 20.93
CA GLN A 497 24.29 -0.14 21.79
C GLN A 497 24.18 1.23 21.10
N LEU A 498 25.27 1.72 20.50
CA LEU A 498 25.31 2.99 19.76
C LEU A 498 24.35 2.98 18.58
N TYR A 499 24.38 1.95 17.72
CA TYR A 499 23.44 1.86 16.60
C TYR A 499 21.99 1.83 17.09
N ARG A 500 21.68 1.00 18.10
CA ARG A 500 20.30 0.85 18.58
C ARG A 500 19.76 2.11 19.25
N SER A 501 20.53 2.75 20.12
CA SER A 501 20.11 4.02 20.74
C SER A 501 19.95 5.14 19.72
N ARG A 502 20.86 5.23 18.73
CA ARG A 502 20.74 6.17 17.61
C ARG A 502 19.49 5.92 16.79
N PHE A 503 19.22 4.67 16.40
CA PHE A 503 18.02 4.33 15.62
C PHE A 503 16.72 4.61 16.37
N ARG A 504 16.68 4.34 17.67
CA ARG A 504 15.51 4.66 18.53
C ARG A 504 15.28 6.16 18.62
N LEU A 505 16.35 6.95 18.76
CA LEU A 505 16.27 8.41 18.75
C LEU A 505 15.76 8.94 17.40
N LEU A 506 16.33 8.46 16.28
CA LEU A 506 15.94 8.86 14.93
C LEU A 506 14.47 8.50 14.62
N ARG A 507 13.98 7.36 15.10
CA ARG A 507 12.58 6.97 14.96
C ARG A 507 11.63 7.98 15.63
N GLY A 508 11.92 8.36 16.88
CA GLY A 508 11.15 9.38 17.58
C GLY A 508 11.21 10.71 16.84
N PHE A 509 12.42 11.12 16.46
CA PHE A 509 12.68 12.35 15.70
C PHE A 509 11.85 12.44 14.42
N SER A 510 11.86 11.39 13.58
CA SER A 510 11.08 11.36 12.34
C SER A 510 9.57 11.46 12.60
N GLY A 511 9.07 10.80 13.65
CA GLY A 511 7.67 10.89 14.05
C GLY A 511 7.25 12.32 14.39
N LEU A 512 8.03 13.01 15.22
CA LEU A 512 7.78 14.40 15.58
C LEU A 512 7.95 15.35 14.40
N TRP A 513 8.97 15.15 13.57
CA TRP A 513 9.24 15.99 12.40
C TRP A 513 8.09 15.95 11.38
N LEU A 514 7.55 14.77 11.07
CA LEU A 514 6.41 14.63 10.15
C LEU A 514 5.15 15.33 10.63
N ILE A 515 4.94 15.39 11.95
CA ILE A 515 3.81 16.08 12.55
C ILE A 515 4.05 17.59 12.56
N TYR A 516 5.28 18.02 12.85
CA TYR A 516 5.71 19.41 12.87
C TYR A 516 5.69 20.06 11.47
N ASP A 517 6.19 19.36 10.44
CA ASP A 517 6.29 19.85 9.06
C ASP A 517 4.91 20.14 8.44
N ARG A 518 3.87 19.41 8.85
CA ARG A 518 2.48 19.66 8.44
C ARG A 518 1.90 20.99 8.97
N GLN A 519 2.58 21.66 9.91
CA GLN A 519 2.18 22.94 10.51
C GLN A 519 3.03 24.12 10.03
N SER A 520 4.22 23.85 9.47
CA SER A 520 5.09 24.84 8.82
C SER A 520 4.59 25.16 7.42
#